data_AF-A0A956MU11-F1
#
_entry.id   AF-A0A956MU11-F1
#
_cell.length_a   1.000
_cell.length_b   1.000
_cell.length_c   1.000
_cell.angle_alpha   90.00
_cell.angle_beta   90.00
_cell.angle_gamma   90.00
#
_symmetry.space_group_name_H-M   'P 1'
#
loop_
_entity.id
_entity.type
_entity.pdbx_description
1 polymer ?
#
loop_
_entity_poly.entity_id
_entity_poly.type
_entity_poly.pdbx_seq_one_letter_code
_entity_poly.pdbx_strand_id
1 'polypeptide(L)'
;MKENGSLQHLGYEDWLSVAQPQILEHIQNHVSEYYPELAATQKLQVVLTEPPRRKLYTVLFDLAINNEHGITEKSLIAKAYRPKPKRDANNDEHIYKCQYEFEMHKKVYDRFKDDSDGFRIIKPCDFMPELLCLVIEKAEGKDLGRRIYTAKHRYLNFEVRKERLGRHFERAGKWLAAFHAGLADGTKTYFEAKAIEADLQAKFDGLEKSGVLPKSLQAFKKQIFSISRSLDGKPMTQTYLHGDLKPCHIFVRRKVVMPIDFGNMVVGIDYEEVGRMLAEIKLIYFGATPFKHSELDTFLQNSFVKGYFGTEEWPPLVQFYYVSWLTTKWLRRLHKHKWLRNPIVKKSEFVVKALAVKDVVNKTYITPWFYASMKKALDVVDKAKSNSKSLLLLLHGTLLPLILDAGEFLL
;
A
#
# COMPACT_ATOMS: atom_id res chain seq x y z
N MET A 1 -26.04 -25.45 19.71
CA MET A 1 -25.38 -24.13 19.59
C MET A 1 -24.44 -24.00 20.78
N LYS A 2 -23.11 -24.03 20.56
CA LYS A 2 -22.14 -23.75 21.62
C LYS A 2 -22.27 -22.25 21.95
N GLU A 3 -22.35 -21.90 23.22
CA GLU A 3 -22.28 -20.51 23.67
C GLU A 3 -20.95 -19.93 23.17
N ASN A 4 -20.99 -19.07 22.15
CA ASN A 4 -19.83 -18.33 21.71
C ASN A 4 -19.45 -17.36 22.85
N GLY A 5 -18.52 -17.79 23.70
CA GLY A 5 -17.96 -16.97 24.77
C GLY A 5 -17.53 -15.62 24.22
N SER A 6 -17.91 -14.54 24.91
CA SER A 6 -17.62 -13.18 24.50
C SER A 6 -16.12 -12.98 24.24
N LEU A 7 -15.72 -12.55 23.03
CA LEU A 7 -14.33 -12.21 22.68
C LEU A 7 -13.82 -10.92 23.36
N GLN A 8 -14.64 -10.27 24.19
CA GLN A 8 -14.23 -9.08 24.94
C GLN A 8 -13.03 -9.35 25.86
N HIS A 9 -12.87 -10.59 26.33
CA HIS A 9 -11.73 -11.00 27.14
C HIS A 9 -10.38 -10.82 26.41
N LEU A 10 -10.36 -10.89 25.06
CA LEU A 10 -9.18 -10.62 24.24
C LEU A 10 -8.73 -9.14 24.30
N GLY A 11 -9.57 -8.26 24.82
CA GLY A 11 -9.31 -6.81 24.95
C GLY A 11 -8.49 -6.40 26.18
N TYR A 12 -8.33 -7.26 27.19
CA TYR A 12 -7.69 -6.95 28.47
C TYR A 12 -6.18 -7.21 28.48
N GLU A 13 -5.43 -6.63 29.43
CA GLU A 13 -3.95 -6.73 29.43
C GLU A 13 -3.42 -8.15 29.68
N ASP A 14 -4.16 -8.96 30.45
CA ASP A 14 -3.81 -10.34 30.77
C ASP A 14 -4.07 -11.30 29.60
N TRP A 15 -4.74 -10.85 28.53
CA TRP A 15 -4.98 -11.71 27.37
C TRP A 15 -3.70 -12.28 26.77
N LEU A 16 -2.58 -11.54 26.82
CA LEU A 16 -1.31 -12.04 26.28
C LEU A 16 -0.81 -13.29 27.01
N SER A 17 -1.01 -13.40 28.32
CA SER A 17 -0.58 -14.59 29.07
C SER A 17 -1.43 -15.81 28.76
N VAL A 18 -2.64 -15.62 28.25
CA VAL A 18 -3.55 -16.68 27.80
C VAL A 18 -3.30 -17.04 26.33
N ALA A 19 -3.25 -16.06 25.44
CA ALA A 19 -3.15 -16.30 24.00
C ALA A 19 -1.78 -16.82 23.57
N GLN A 20 -0.70 -16.35 24.19
CA GLN A 20 0.64 -16.78 23.83
C GLN A 20 0.84 -18.30 23.96
N PRO A 21 0.56 -18.95 25.11
CA PRO A 21 0.72 -20.41 25.21
C PRO A 21 -0.22 -21.16 24.26
N GLN A 22 -1.47 -20.70 24.07
CA GLN A 22 -2.42 -21.32 23.15
C GLN A 22 -1.95 -21.25 21.69
N ILE A 23 -1.41 -20.11 21.24
CA ILE A 23 -0.82 -19.97 19.89
C ILE A 23 0.37 -20.91 19.72
N LEU A 24 1.26 -20.98 20.71
CA LEU A 24 2.45 -21.84 20.65
C LEU A 24 2.07 -23.32 20.60
N GLU A 25 1.19 -23.76 21.48
CA GLU A 25 0.69 -25.13 21.54
C GLU A 25 -0.05 -25.50 20.24
N HIS A 26 -0.93 -24.63 19.75
CA HIS A 26 -1.66 -24.86 18.52
C HIS A 26 -0.71 -25.02 17.33
N ILE A 27 0.24 -24.11 17.15
CA ILE A 27 1.20 -24.20 16.05
C ILE A 27 2.08 -25.44 16.21
N GLN A 28 2.50 -25.78 17.44
CA GLN A 28 3.28 -26.98 17.73
C GLN A 28 2.58 -28.27 17.30
N ASN A 29 1.26 -28.35 17.52
CA ASN A 29 0.46 -29.52 17.18
C ASN A 29 0.18 -29.65 15.68
N HIS A 30 0.30 -28.57 14.91
CA HIS A 30 0.00 -28.53 13.46
C HIS A 30 1.25 -28.34 12.58
N VAL A 31 2.48 -28.44 13.13
CA VAL A 31 3.72 -28.23 12.36
C VAL A 31 3.81 -29.16 11.14
N SER A 32 3.45 -30.44 11.29
CA SER A 32 3.50 -31.42 10.20
C SER A 32 2.48 -31.13 9.10
N GLU A 33 1.36 -30.48 9.42
CA GLU A 33 0.37 -30.04 8.43
C GLU A 33 0.86 -28.81 7.68
N TYR A 34 1.46 -27.85 8.40
CA TYR A 34 2.03 -26.65 7.80
C TYR A 34 3.24 -26.98 6.93
N TYR A 35 4.05 -27.95 7.33
CA TYR A 35 5.31 -28.33 6.69
C TYR A 35 5.49 -29.85 6.67
N PRO A 36 4.85 -30.55 5.71
CA PRO A 36 4.97 -32.00 5.59
C PRO A 36 6.41 -32.47 5.44
N GLU A 37 7.29 -31.65 4.85
CA GLU A 37 8.71 -31.96 4.71
C GLU A 37 9.46 -32.05 6.05
N LEU A 38 8.92 -31.47 7.12
CA LEU A 38 9.49 -31.52 8.46
C LEU A 38 8.91 -32.67 9.31
N ALA A 39 7.88 -33.38 8.84
CA ALA A 39 7.23 -34.45 9.60
C ALA A 39 8.18 -35.61 9.96
N ALA A 40 9.26 -35.80 9.18
CA ALA A 40 10.28 -36.81 9.46
C ALA A 40 11.27 -36.40 10.56
N THR A 41 11.32 -35.13 10.94
CA THR A 41 12.23 -34.62 11.97
C THR A 41 11.68 -34.98 13.35
N GLN A 42 12.40 -35.85 14.08
CA GLN A 42 11.87 -36.48 15.30
C GLN A 42 11.55 -35.51 16.45
N LYS A 43 12.10 -34.30 16.47
CA LYS A 43 11.78 -33.27 17.48
C LYS A 43 11.84 -31.88 16.88
N LEU A 44 10.67 -31.29 16.69
CA LEU A 44 10.50 -29.88 16.33
C LEU A 44 9.95 -29.12 17.52
N GLN A 45 10.44 -27.90 17.75
CA GLN A 45 9.99 -27.02 18.81
C GLN A 45 9.58 -25.66 18.25
N VAL A 46 8.37 -25.22 18.57
CA VAL A 46 7.88 -23.88 18.27
C VAL A 46 8.24 -22.94 19.42
N VAL A 47 8.98 -21.87 19.12
CA VAL A 47 9.42 -20.89 20.13
C VAL A 47 9.17 -19.47 19.67
N LEU A 48 9.04 -18.55 20.63
CA LEU A 48 9.13 -17.11 20.35
C LEU A 48 10.58 -16.71 20.10
N THR A 49 10.78 -15.89 19.08
CA THR A 49 12.09 -15.31 18.73
C THR A 49 12.25 -13.88 19.26
N GLU A 50 11.14 -13.18 19.45
CA GLU A 50 11.08 -11.84 20.05
C GLU A 50 9.85 -11.76 20.99
N PRO A 51 9.87 -10.88 22.00
CA PRO A 51 8.68 -10.56 22.77
C PRO A 51 7.52 -10.09 21.87
N PRO A 52 6.26 -10.44 22.17
CA PRO A 52 5.12 -10.04 21.35
C PRO A 52 5.04 -8.52 21.15
N ARG A 53 4.87 -8.10 19.89
CA ARG A 53 4.91 -6.68 19.51
C ARG A 53 3.51 -6.13 19.36
N ARG A 54 3.11 -5.27 20.30
CA ARG A 54 1.83 -4.55 20.26
C ARG A 54 1.82 -3.52 19.12
N LYS A 55 0.81 -3.62 18.24
CA LYS A 55 0.43 -2.61 17.25
C LYS A 55 -0.92 -2.01 17.64
N LEU A 56 -1.46 -1.11 16.81
CA LEU A 56 -2.65 -0.32 17.18
C LEU A 56 -3.91 -1.17 17.40
N TYR A 57 -4.06 -2.24 16.64
CA TYR A 57 -5.23 -3.15 16.65
C TYR A 57 -4.83 -4.63 16.63
N THR A 58 -3.54 -4.93 16.66
CA THR A 58 -3.03 -6.29 16.55
C THR A 58 -1.84 -6.47 17.48
N VAL A 59 -1.56 -7.72 17.82
CA VAL A 59 -0.31 -8.16 18.43
C VAL A 59 0.37 -9.13 17.46
N LEU A 60 1.66 -8.91 17.23
CA LEU A 60 2.47 -9.77 16.37
C LEU A 60 3.35 -10.65 17.25
N PHE A 61 3.29 -11.96 17.03
CA PHE A 61 4.14 -12.97 17.64
C PHE A 61 5.16 -13.43 16.60
N ASP A 62 6.44 -13.16 16.84
CA ASP A 62 7.53 -13.60 15.97
C ASP A 62 8.01 -14.98 16.42
N LEU A 63 7.77 -15.99 15.60
CA LEU A 63 7.90 -17.41 15.95
C LEU A 63 8.96 -18.10 15.08
N ALA A 64 9.59 -19.14 15.62
CA ALA A 64 10.46 -20.05 14.89
C ALA A 64 10.09 -21.50 15.18
N ILE A 65 10.20 -22.35 14.15
CA ILE A 65 10.20 -23.81 14.28
C ILE A 65 11.66 -24.23 14.25
N ASN A 66 12.15 -24.73 15.39
CA ASN A 66 13.53 -25.21 15.53
C ASN A 66 13.57 -26.73 15.52
N ASN A 67 14.62 -27.31 14.96
CA ASN A 67 14.91 -28.73 15.10
C ASN A 67 15.56 -29.05 16.45
N GLU A 68 15.88 -30.32 16.69
CA GLU A 68 16.47 -30.81 17.95
C GLU A 68 17.84 -30.20 18.30
N HIS A 69 18.52 -29.61 17.32
CA HIS A 69 19.79 -28.91 17.51
C HIS A 69 19.60 -27.40 17.73
N GLY A 70 18.36 -26.92 17.83
CA GLY A 70 18.05 -25.50 17.98
C GLY A 70 18.22 -24.68 16.70
N ILE A 71 18.36 -25.33 15.55
CA ILE A 71 18.48 -24.65 14.25
C ILE A 71 17.07 -24.31 13.75
N THR A 72 16.86 -23.05 13.37
CA THR A 72 15.58 -22.60 12.82
C THR A 72 15.36 -23.12 11.41
N GLU A 73 14.35 -23.98 11.26
CA GLU A 73 13.89 -24.53 9.98
C GLU A 73 12.94 -23.57 9.28
N LYS A 74 12.02 -22.96 10.03
CA LYS A 74 11.01 -22.02 9.51
C LYS A 74 10.79 -20.86 10.47
N SER A 75 10.39 -19.72 9.93
CA SER A 75 9.99 -18.55 10.71
C SER A 75 8.54 -18.18 10.38
N LEU A 76 7.75 -17.92 11.41
CA LEU A 76 6.33 -17.62 11.33
C LEU A 76 6.01 -16.27 11.99
N ILE A 77 4.87 -15.69 11.61
CA ILE A 77 4.21 -14.59 12.30
C ILE A 77 2.81 -15.06 12.66
N ALA A 78 2.46 -14.98 13.94
CA ALA A 78 1.07 -14.99 14.37
C ALA A 78 0.59 -13.55 14.55
N LYS A 79 -0.42 -13.14 13.79
CA LYS A 79 -1.06 -11.81 13.84
C LYS A 79 -2.42 -11.96 14.50
N ALA A 80 -2.48 -11.66 15.80
CA ALA A 80 -3.71 -11.72 16.58
C ALA A 80 -4.36 -10.33 16.65
N TYR A 81 -5.65 -10.25 16.33
CA TYR A 81 -6.43 -9.02 16.42
C TYR A 81 -6.89 -8.76 17.86
N ARG A 82 -6.78 -7.50 18.30
CA ARG A 82 -7.21 -7.07 19.63
C ARG A 82 -8.51 -6.28 19.52
N PRO A 83 -9.68 -6.87 19.82
CA PRO A 83 -10.92 -6.12 19.89
C PRO A 83 -10.83 -5.07 21.01
N LYS A 84 -11.42 -3.90 20.77
CA LYS A 84 -11.52 -2.78 21.72
C LYS A 84 -12.91 -2.81 22.36
N PRO A 85 -13.06 -3.19 23.64
CA PRO A 85 -14.37 -3.43 24.26
C PRO A 85 -15.39 -2.28 24.12
N LYS A 86 -14.93 -1.02 24.02
CA LYS A 86 -15.80 0.17 23.89
C LYS A 86 -16.18 0.55 22.45
N ARG A 87 -15.53 -0.03 21.43
CA ARG A 87 -15.77 0.28 20.01
C ARG A 87 -16.25 -0.93 19.21
N ASP A 88 -15.90 -2.10 19.68
CA ASP A 88 -15.98 -3.35 18.96
C ASP A 88 -17.06 -4.19 19.64
N ALA A 89 -18.32 -3.79 19.45
CA ALA A 89 -19.47 -4.45 20.09
C ALA A 89 -19.86 -5.76 19.37
N ASN A 90 -19.41 -5.95 18.13
CA ASN A 90 -19.79 -7.09 17.30
C ASN A 90 -18.60 -8.02 17.02
N ASN A 91 -18.54 -9.15 17.73
CA ASN A 91 -17.50 -10.17 17.55
C ASN A 91 -17.49 -10.72 16.12
N ASP A 92 -18.65 -10.84 15.47
CA ASP A 92 -18.78 -11.43 14.13
C ASP A 92 -18.09 -10.57 13.07
N GLU A 93 -18.08 -9.24 13.22
CA GLU A 93 -17.37 -8.34 12.31
C GLU A 93 -15.85 -8.55 12.38
N HIS A 94 -15.32 -8.83 13.57
CA HIS A 94 -13.89 -9.10 13.74
C HIS A 94 -13.50 -10.46 13.22
N ILE A 95 -14.27 -11.50 13.54
CA ILE A 95 -14.08 -12.85 13.00
C ILE A 95 -14.09 -12.78 11.47
N TYR A 96 -15.12 -12.15 10.89
CA TYR A 96 -15.26 -11.97 9.45
C TYR A 96 -14.05 -11.26 8.85
N LYS A 97 -13.55 -10.16 9.45
CA LYS A 97 -12.37 -9.45 8.94
C LYS A 97 -11.10 -10.29 8.97
N CYS A 98 -10.86 -11.04 10.04
CA CYS A 98 -9.67 -11.88 10.17
C CYS A 98 -9.72 -13.07 9.21
N GLN A 99 -10.89 -13.71 9.12
CA GLN A 99 -11.14 -14.79 8.16
C GLN A 99 -11.01 -14.28 6.72
N TYR A 100 -11.58 -13.13 6.40
CA TYR A 100 -11.45 -12.49 5.08
C TYR A 100 -9.98 -12.24 4.73
N GLU A 101 -9.18 -11.71 5.67
CA GLU A 101 -7.75 -11.54 5.46
C GLU A 101 -7.04 -12.87 5.15
N PHE A 102 -7.32 -13.93 5.90
CA PHE A 102 -6.75 -15.27 5.65
C PHE A 102 -7.13 -15.79 4.26
N GLU A 103 -8.41 -15.76 3.91
CA GLU A 103 -8.91 -16.27 2.62
C GLU A 103 -8.35 -15.47 1.45
N MET A 104 -8.27 -14.14 1.57
CA MET A 104 -7.66 -13.31 0.54
C MET A 104 -6.17 -13.60 0.42
N HIS A 105 -5.44 -13.71 1.53
CA HIS A 105 -4.02 -14.07 1.51
C HIS A 105 -3.80 -15.44 0.84
N LYS A 106 -4.61 -16.44 1.18
CA LYS A 106 -4.59 -17.78 0.58
C LYS A 106 -4.85 -17.75 -0.92
N LYS A 107 -5.88 -17.00 -1.36
CA LYS A 107 -6.17 -16.80 -2.79
C LYS A 107 -4.97 -16.24 -3.55
N VAL A 108 -4.30 -15.24 -2.99
CA VAL A 108 -3.11 -14.64 -3.63
C VAL A 108 -1.91 -15.60 -3.57
N TYR A 109 -1.73 -16.31 -2.46
CA TYR A 109 -0.69 -17.34 -2.34
C TYR A 109 -0.84 -18.43 -3.40
N ASP A 110 -2.03 -19.00 -3.55
CA ASP A 110 -2.30 -20.06 -4.53
C ASP A 110 -2.05 -19.60 -5.97
N ARG A 111 -2.26 -18.32 -6.27
CA ARG A 111 -1.97 -17.75 -7.59
C ARG A 111 -0.48 -17.63 -7.89
N PHE A 112 0.36 -17.43 -6.88
CA PHE A 112 1.79 -17.12 -7.03
C PHE A 112 2.72 -18.23 -6.51
N LYS A 113 2.20 -19.31 -5.90
CA LYS A 113 3.05 -20.36 -5.30
C LYS A 113 3.97 -21.06 -6.30
N ASP A 114 3.52 -21.17 -7.56
CA ASP A 114 4.26 -21.81 -8.65
C ASP A 114 4.96 -20.80 -9.57
N ASP A 115 4.99 -19.51 -9.20
CA ASP A 115 5.56 -18.44 -10.02
C ASP A 115 7.11 -18.47 -10.00
N SER A 116 7.71 -18.62 -11.19
CA SER A 116 9.16 -18.65 -11.38
C SER A 116 9.81 -17.28 -11.51
N ASP A 117 9.03 -16.21 -11.71
CA ASP A 117 9.54 -14.87 -11.98
C ASP A 117 10.05 -14.17 -10.74
N GLY A 118 10.02 -14.83 -9.58
CA GLY A 118 10.48 -14.33 -8.28
C GLY A 118 9.43 -13.46 -7.58
N PHE A 119 8.16 -13.67 -7.92
CA PHE A 119 7.01 -13.18 -7.19
C PHE A 119 6.63 -14.22 -6.15
N ARG A 120 6.71 -13.87 -4.87
CA ARG A 120 6.38 -14.80 -3.79
C ARG A 120 5.39 -14.17 -2.85
N ILE A 121 4.50 -15.00 -2.33
CA ILE A 121 3.60 -14.65 -1.24
C ILE A 121 3.98 -15.56 -0.10
N ILE A 122 4.07 -15.01 1.11
CA ILE A 122 4.32 -15.83 2.30
C ILE A 122 3.19 -16.84 2.48
N LYS A 123 3.49 -18.09 2.83
CA LYS A 123 2.46 -19.12 3.00
C LYS A 123 1.50 -18.73 4.13
N PRO A 124 0.17 -18.69 3.89
CA PRO A 124 -0.80 -18.68 4.96
C PRO A 124 -0.90 -20.09 5.54
N CYS A 125 -0.59 -20.21 6.83
CA CYS A 125 -0.55 -21.49 7.51
C CYS A 125 -1.91 -21.83 8.10
N ASP A 126 -2.51 -20.90 8.87
CA ASP A 126 -3.75 -21.16 9.58
C ASP A 126 -4.51 -19.90 10.03
N PHE A 127 -5.77 -20.08 10.40
CA PHE A 127 -6.61 -19.08 11.05
C PHE A 127 -7.30 -19.68 12.29
N MET A 128 -7.00 -19.09 13.46
CA MET A 128 -7.54 -19.46 14.77
C MET A 128 -8.67 -18.49 15.16
N PRO A 129 -9.96 -18.81 14.89
CA PRO A 129 -11.08 -17.89 15.10
C PRO A 129 -11.27 -17.50 16.57
N GLU A 130 -11.02 -18.43 17.50
CA GLU A 130 -11.15 -18.21 18.94
C GLU A 130 -10.14 -17.21 19.50
N LEU A 131 -9.01 -17.03 18.81
CA LEU A 131 -7.98 -16.03 19.14
C LEU A 131 -7.93 -14.84 18.18
N LEU A 132 -8.79 -14.82 17.16
CA LEU A 132 -8.72 -13.89 16.02
C LEU A 132 -7.29 -13.80 15.47
N CYS A 133 -6.63 -14.95 15.34
CA CYS A 133 -5.21 -15.04 15.04
C CYS A 133 -4.99 -15.66 13.67
N LEU A 134 -4.25 -14.93 12.83
CA LEU A 134 -3.78 -15.38 11.52
C LEU A 134 -2.32 -15.85 11.66
N VAL A 135 -2.03 -17.09 11.27
CA VAL A 135 -0.67 -17.65 11.22
C VAL A 135 -0.16 -17.67 9.78
N ILE A 136 0.95 -17.00 9.54
CA ILE A 136 1.59 -16.88 8.22
C ILE A 136 3.10 -17.07 8.33
N GLU A 137 3.75 -17.44 7.24
CA GLU A 137 5.20 -17.38 7.15
C GLU A 137 5.75 -15.96 7.35
N LYS A 138 6.91 -15.86 7.98
CA LYS A 138 7.61 -14.59 8.13
C LYS A 138 8.27 -14.21 6.81
N ALA A 139 7.91 -13.04 6.29
CA ALA A 139 8.52 -12.51 5.07
C ALA A 139 10.03 -12.30 5.24
N GLU A 140 10.81 -12.77 4.29
CA GLU A 140 12.27 -12.69 4.36
C GLU A 140 12.82 -11.36 3.84
N GLY A 141 14.01 -10.99 4.32
CA GLY A 141 14.75 -9.82 3.82
C GLY A 141 14.35 -8.52 4.52
N LYS A 142 14.21 -7.43 3.75
CA LYS A 142 13.89 -6.11 4.29
C LYS A 142 12.80 -5.45 3.44
N ASP A 143 11.89 -4.74 4.09
CA ASP A 143 10.86 -3.96 3.42
C ASP A 143 11.45 -2.80 2.61
N LEU A 144 10.77 -2.42 1.53
CA LEU A 144 11.21 -1.32 0.67
C LEU A 144 11.26 0.02 1.41
N GLY A 145 10.37 0.26 2.38
CA GLY A 145 10.40 1.48 3.20
C GLY A 145 11.72 1.67 3.94
N ARG A 146 12.19 0.62 4.64
CA ARG A 146 13.48 0.61 5.35
C ARG A 146 14.67 0.72 4.39
N ARG A 147 14.56 0.17 3.17
CA ARG A 147 15.59 0.29 2.15
C ARG A 147 15.71 1.70 1.59
N ILE A 148 14.59 2.38 1.32
CA ILE A 148 14.62 3.78 0.95
C ILE A 148 15.28 4.60 2.06
N TYR A 149 14.99 4.28 3.34
CA TYR A 149 15.52 5.03 4.48
C TYR A 149 17.04 4.93 4.51
N THR A 150 17.53 3.70 4.35
CA THR A 150 18.96 3.43 4.34
C THR A 150 19.67 4.09 3.14
N ALA A 151 19.04 4.09 1.95
CA ALA A 151 19.62 4.67 0.74
C ALA A 151 19.73 6.20 0.82
N LYS A 152 18.69 6.87 1.34
CA LYS A 152 18.58 8.33 1.38
C LYS A 152 19.55 9.01 2.35
N HIS A 153 19.98 8.31 3.40
CA HIS A 153 20.82 8.86 4.47
C HIS A 153 22.30 8.53 4.37
N ARG A 154 22.71 7.69 3.42
CA ARG A 154 24.11 7.28 3.26
C ARG A 154 24.66 7.87 1.97
N TYR A 155 25.87 8.44 1.98
CA TYR A 155 26.51 8.97 0.76
C TYR A 155 27.24 7.90 -0.05
N LEU A 156 28.00 7.04 0.64
CA LEU A 156 28.83 6.02 -0.02
C LEU A 156 27.98 5.07 -0.86
N ASN A 157 28.32 4.94 -2.15
CA ASN A 157 27.62 4.09 -3.12
C ASN A 157 26.14 4.45 -3.29
N PHE A 158 25.78 5.73 -3.26
CA PHE A 158 24.40 6.19 -3.47
C PHE A 158 23.83 5.70 -4.81
N GLU A 159 24.47 5.98 -5.95
CA GLU A 159 23.96 5.58 -7.27
C GLU A 159 23.77 4.06 -7.39
N VAL A 160 24.76 3.26 -6.95
CA VAL A 160 24.64 1.79 -6.96
C VAL A 160 23.44 1.29 -6.15
N ARG A 161 23.16 1.92 -5.00
CA ARG A 161 22.00 1.55 -4.16
C ARG A 161 20.69 2.08 -4.71
N LYS A 162 20.68 3.28 -5.27
CA LYS A 162 19.54 3.86 -5.98
C LYS A 162 19.14 2.92 -7.12
N GLU A 163 20.07 2.52 -7.98
CA GLU A 163 19.84 1.56 -9.07
C GLU A 163 19.34 0.21 -8.57
N ARG A 164 19.98 -0.35 -7.54
CA ARG A 164 19.52 -1.61 -6.93
C ARG A 164 18.10 -1.50 -6.38
N LEU A 165 17.76 -0.35 -5.77
CA LEU A 165 16.44 -0.09 -5.24
C LEU A 165 15.42 0.12 -6.37
N GLY A 166 15.80 0.81 -7.45
CA GLY A 166 15.01 0.95 -8.67
C GLY A 166 14.60 -0.41 -9.23
N ARG A 167 15.55 -1.35 -9.37
CA ARG A 167 15.24 -2.74 -9.79
C ARG A 167 14.23 -3.44 -8.88
N HIS A 168 14.27 -3.19 -7.58
CA HIS A 168 13.26 -3.75 -6.66
C HIS A 168 11.89 -3.10 -6.84
N PHE A 169 11.83 -1.80 -7.10
CA PHE A 169 10.57 -1.09 -7.40
C PHE A 169 9.99 -1.49 -8.75
N GLU A 170 10.82 -1.65 -9.77
CA GLU A 170 10.39 -2.19 -11.06
C GLU A 170 9.79 -3.60 -10.89
N ARG A 171 10.44 -4.47 -10.10
CA ARG A 171 9.88 -5.79 -9.82
C ARG A 171 8.61 -5.75 -8.99
N ALA A 172 8.46 -4.80 -8.07
CA ALA A 172 7.21 -4.58 -7.36
C ALA A 172 6.09 -4.10 -8.30
N GLY A 173 6.41 -3.27 -9.29
CA GLY A 173 5.48 -2.86 -10.35
C GLY A 173 5.05 -4.04 -11.21
N LYS A 174 6.00 -4.89 -11.63
CA LYS A 174 5.70 -6.12 -12.39
C LYS A 174 4.84 -7.10 -11.60
N TRP A 175 5.14 -7.27 -10.31
CA TRP A 175 4.31 -8.08 -9.42
C TRP A 175 2.88 -7.54 -9.37
N LEU A 176 2.70 -6.23 -9.20
CA LEU A 176 1.37 -5.63 -9.12
C LEU A 176 0.60 -5.80 -10.43
N ALA A 177 1.26 -5.63 -11.57
CA ALA A 177 0.64 -5.89 -12.88
C ALA A 177 0.20 -7.36 -13.01
N ALA A 178 1.04 -8.31 -12.59
CA ALA A 178 0.69 -9.73 -12.58
C ALA A 178 -0.47 -10.04 -11.61
N PHE A 179 -0.50 -9.38 -10.45
CA PHE A 179 -1.57 -9.51 -9.46
C PHE A 179 -2.90 -8.99 -10.01
N HIS A 180 -2.91 -7.78 -10.59
CA HIS A 180 -4.11 -7.22 -11.22
C HIS A 180 -4.57 -8.07 -12.41
N ALA A 181 -3.67 -8.48 -13.30
CA ALA A 181 -4.04 -9.32 -14.44
C ALA A 181 -4.55 -10.70 -14.03
N GLY A 182 -3.93 -11.30 -13.01
CA GLY A 182 -4.23 -12.66 -12.56
C GLY A 182 -5.48 -12.80 -11.70
N LEU A 183 -5.98 -11.70 -11.13
CA LEU A 183 -7.18 -11.68 -10.28
C LEU A 183 -8.29 -10.80 -10.85
N ALA A 184 -8.08 -10.15 -12.00
CA ALA A 184 -9.13 -9.41 -12.68
C ALA A 184 -10.36 -10.31 -12.92
N ASP A 185 -11.54 -9.76 -12.69
CA ASP A 185 -12.79 -10.37 -13.15
C ASP A 185 -13.03 -10.15 -14.65
N GLY A 186 -12.18 -9.34 -15.29
CA GLY A 186 -12.27 -8.97 -16.71
C GLY A 186 -13.31 -7.89 -16.99
N THR A 187 -13.96 -7.34 -15.95
CA THR A 187 -15.00 -6.33 -16.10
C THR A 187 -14.38 -5.02 -16.59
N LYS A 188 -14.72 -4.64 -17.82
CA LYS A 188 -14.42 -3.30 -18.32
C LYS A 188 -15.35 -2.30 -17.65
N THR A 189 -14.78 -1.23 -17.16
CA THR A 189 -15.52 -0.10 -16.61
C THR A 189 -14.98 1.20 -17.21
N TYR A 190 -15.65 2.31 -16.92
CA TYR A 190 -15.34 3.60 -17.50
C TYR A 190 -15.13 4.64 -16.41
N PHE A 191 -14.22 5.56 -16.64
CA PHE A 191 -13.96 6.64 -15.70
C PHE A 191 -15.17 7.58 -15.64
N GLU A 192 -15.77 7.72 -14.46
CA GLU A 192 -16.92 8.59 -14.23
C GLU A 192 -16.49 9.86 -13.49
N ALA A 193 -16.33 10.95 -14.23
CA ALA A 193 -15.85 12.21 -13.68
C ALA A 193 -16.74 12.73 -12.55
N LYS A 194 -18.06 12.59 -12.67
CA LYS A 194 -19.03 13.07 -11.66
C LYS A 194 -18.88 12.36 -10.32
N ALA A 195 -18.76 11.03 -10.32
CA ALA A 195 -18.63 10.25 -9.09
C ALA A 195 -17.35 10.62 -8.32
N ILE A 196 -16.26 10.75 -9.06
CA ILE A 196 -14.95 11.12 -8.51
C ILE A 196 -14.91 12.58 -8.05
N GLU A 197 -15.52 13.51 -8.79
CA GLU A 197 -15.64 14.91 -8.39
C GLU A 197 -16.39 15.06 -7.07
N ALA A 198 -17.45 14.27 -6.85
CA ALA A 198 -18.20 14.27 -5.59
C ALA A 198 -17.35 13.81 -4.40
N ASP A 199 -16.59 12.72 -4.55
CA ASP A 199 -15.66 12.24 -3.53
C ASP A 199 -14.52 13.25 -3.25
N LEU A 200 -13.95 13.85 -4.29
CA LEU A 200 -12.94 14.91 -4.14
C LEU A 200 -13.51 16.18 -3.50
N GLN A 201 -14.74 16.56 -3.84
CA GLN A 201 -15.44 17.69 -3.23
C GLN A 201 -15.52 17.53 -1.71
N ALA A 202 -15.96 16.35 -1.23
CA ALA A 202 -16.02 16.06 0.20
C ALA A 202 -14.65 16.18 0.88
N LYS A 203 -13.58 15.78 0.18
CA LYS A 203 -12.19 15.92 0.68
C LYS A 203 -11.76 17.38 0.75
N PHE A 204 -12.08 18.20 -0.26
CA PHE A 204 -11.80 19.65 -0.25
C PHE A 204 -12.56 20.35 0.87
N ASP A 205 -13.83 20.04 1.06
CA ASP A 205 -14.63 20.60 2.17
C ASP A 205 -14.01 20.24 3.53
N GLY A 206 -13.49 19.01 3.66
CA GLY A 206 -12.74 18.59 4.84
C GLY A 206 -11.43 19.36 5.05
N LEU A 207 -10.71 19.69 3.97
CA LEU A 207 -9.48 20.49 4.02
C LEU A 207 -9.78 21.93 4.44
N GLU A 208 -10.83 22.54 3.91
CA GLU A 208 -11.30 23.87 4.31
C GLU A 208 -11.70 23.90 5.79
N LYS A 209 -12.50 22.92 6.23
CA LYS A 209 -12.85 22.74 7.66
C LYS A 209 -11.62 22.53 8.55
N SER A 210 -10.53 22.00 8.00
CA SER A 210 -9.25 21.80 8.68
C SER A 210 -8.34 23.03 8.67
N GLY A 211 -8.79 24.17 8.13
CA GLY A 211 -8.07 25.45 8.17
C GLY A 211 -7.19 25.74 6.96
N VAL A 212 -7.33 24.98 5.86
CA VAL A 212 -6.67 25.32 4.59
C VAL A 212 -7.44 26.47 3.90
N LEU A 213 -6.72 27.49 3.43
CA LEU A 213 -7.35 28.67 2.83
C LEU A 213 -8.15 28.31 1.55
N PRO A 214 -9.45 28.68 1.47
CA PRO A 214 -10.29 28.36 0.31
C PRO A 214 -9.72 28.83 -1.03
N LYS A 215 -9.12 30.04 -1.07
CA LYS A 215 -8.50 30.59 -2.28
C LYS A 215 -7.41 29.67 -2.85
N SER A 216 -6.62 29.03 -1.98
CA SER A 216 -5.55 28.11 -2.40
C SER A 216 -6.11 26.80 -2.95
N LEU A 217 -7.25 26.32 -2.41
CA LEU A 217 -7.90 25.08 -2.85
C LEU A 217 -8.71 25.26 -4.12
N GLN A 218 -9.35 26.42 -4.31
CA GLN A 218 -10.23 26.69 -5.45
C GLN A 218 -9.51 26.53 -6.80
N ALA A 219 -8.26 27.01 -6.91
CA ALA A 219 -7.45 26.84 -8.10
C ALA A 219 -7.18 25.36 -8.42
N PHE A 220 -6.79 24.57 -7.41
CA PHE A 220 -6.58 23.14 -7.58
C PHE A 220 -7.84 22.38 -7.92
N LYS A 221 -8.92 22.67 -7.20
CA LYS A 221 -10.23 22.07 -7.43
C LYS A 221 -10.66 22.30 -8.88
N LYS A 222 -10.56 23.52 -9.38
CA LYS A 222 -10.87 23.85 -10.78
C LYS A 222 -10.00 23.05 -11.77
N GLN A 223 -8.69 22.95 -11.51
CA GLN A 223 -7.76 22.22 -12.38
C GLN A 223 -8.04 20.71 -12.36
N ILE A 224 -8.19 20.11 -11.18
CA ILE A 224 -8.49 18.68 -11.00
C ILE A 224 -9.83 18.33 -11.64
N PHE A 225 -10.86 19.16 -11.49
CA PHE A 225 -12.18 18.91 -12.08
C PHE A 225 -12.16 19.09 -13.61
N SER A 226 -11.34 20.01 -14.13
CA SER A 226 -11.09 20.10 -15.58
C SER A 226 -10.37 18.84 -16.10
N ILE A 227 -9.48 18.25 -15.29
CA ILE A 227 -8.80 16.99 -15.61
C ILE A 227 -9.75 15.81 -15.56
N SER A 228 -10.55 15.63 -14.51
CA SER A 228 -11.52 14.53 -14.44
C SER A 228 -12.44 14.53 -15.65
N ARG A 229 -13.03 15.67 -16.01
CA ARG A 229 -13.95 15.79 -17.16
C ARG A 229 -13.30 15.44 -18.50
N SER A 230 -12.02 15.73 -18.67
CA SER A 230 -11.29 15.35 -19.90
C SER A 230 -10.93 13.86 -19.96
N LEU A 231 -11.02 13.17 -18.83
CA LEU A 231 -10.79 11.73 -18.70
C LEU A 231 -12.12 10.95 -18.64
N ASP A 232 -13.26 11.64 -18.68
CA ASP A 232 -14.59 11.03 -18.63
C ASP A 232 -14.78 10.02 -19.76
N GLY A 233 -15.34 8.86 -19.43
CA GLY A 233 -15.54 7.76 -20.38
C GLY A 233 -14.25 7.04 -20.81
N LYS A 234 -13.07 7.34 -20.22
CA LYS A 234 -11.87 6.56 -20.51
C LYS A 234 -12.01 5.12 -20.00
N PRO A 235 -11.67 4.11 -20.80
CA PRO A 235 -11.79 2.72 -20.38
C PRO A 235 -10.80 2.42 -19.26
N MET A 236 -11.24 1.59 -18.33
CA MET A 236 -10.46 1.11 -17.18
C MET A 236 -10.75 -0.37 -16.94
N THR A 237 -9.82 -1.02 -16.25
CA THR A 237 -9.96 -2.42 -15.87
C THR A 237 -10.32 -2.49 -14.39
N GLN A 238 -11.42 -3.17 -14.09
CA GLN A 238 -11.75 -3.54 -12.72
C GLN A 238 -10.94 -4.78 -12.31
N THR A 239 -10.38 -4.75 -11.11
CA THR A 239 -9.55 -5.82 -10.57
C THR A 239 -9.63 -5.83 -9.05
N TYR A 240 -9.16 -6.90 -8.41
CA TYR A 240 -8.76 -6.80 -7.01
C TYR A 240 -7.58 -5.85 -6.88
N LEU A 241 -7.70 -4.92 -5.95
CA LEU A 241 -6.63 -4.09 -5.41
C LEU A 241 -6.16 -4.74 -4.11
N HIS A 242 -4.88 -4.65 -3.80
CA HIS A 242 -4.34 -4.99 -2.48
C HIS A 242 -4.95 -4.10 -1.38
N GLY A 243 -5.27 -2.84 -1.70
CA GLY A 243 -6.03 -1.91 -0.86
C GLY A 243 -5.26 -1.33 0.34
N ASP A 244 -4.03 -1.78 0.59
CA ASP A 244 -3.05 -1.09 1.43
C ASP A 244 -1.59 -1.34 1.01
N LEU A 245 -1.35 -1.43 -0.30
CA LEU A 245 0.00 -1.56 -0.83
C LEU A 245 0.84 -0.32 -0.51
N LYS A 246 1.93 -0.53 0.22
CA LYS A 246 2.91 0.50 0.57
C LYS A 246 4.30 -0.10 0.55
N PRO A 247 5.37 0.71 0.41
CA PRO A 247 6.74 0.20 0.45
C PRO A 247 7.09 -0.57 1.75
N CYS A 248 6.48 -0.24 2.88
CA CYS A 248 6.69 -0.98 4.14
C CYS A 248 6.00 -2.34 4.20
N HIS A 249 5.12 -2.65 3.24
CA HIS A 249 4.41 -3.92 3.12
C HIS A 249 4.98 -4.78 1.98
N ILE A 250 6.11 -4.37 1.38
CA ILE A 250 6.76 -5.13 0.31
C ILE A 250 8.17 -5.50 0.77
N PHE A 251 8.38 -6.78 1.06
CA PHE A 251 9.67 -7.32 1.45
C PHE A 251 10.47 -7.74 0.23
N VAL A 252 11.78 -7.50 0.25
CA VAL A 252 12.66 -7.92 -0.85
C VAL A 252 13.94 -8.60 -0.37
N ARG A 253 14.24 -9.73 -1.01
CA ARG A 253 15.47 -10.53 -0.84
C ARG A 253 16.01 -10.92 -2.21
N ARG A 254 17.21 -10.45 -2.56
CA ARG A 254 17.84 -10.67 -3.88
C ARG A 254 16.92 -10.21 -5.02
N LYS A 255 16.38 -11.12 -5.83
CA LYS A 255 15.39 -10.81 -6.87
C LYS A 255 13.95 -11.01 -6.38
N VAL A 256 13.72 -11.62 -5.23
CA VAL A 256 12.34 -11.88 -4.75
C VAL A 256 11.66 -10.61 -4.23
N VAL A 257 10.39 -10.44 -4.59
CA VAL A 257 9.45 -9.46 -3.99
C VAL A 257 8.32 -10.22 -3.30
N MET A 258 7.99 -9.80 -2.07
CA MET A 258 6.98 -10.42 -1.20
C MET A 258 6.08 -9.36 -0.56
N PRO A 259 4.96 -9.02 -1.19
CA PRO A 259 3.92 -8.21 -0.56
C PRO A 259 3.19 -8.99 0.54
N ILE A 260 2.70 -8.27 1.54
CA ILE A 260 2.00 -8.81 2.71
C ILE A 260 0.82 -7.90 3.10
N ASP A 261 -0.03 -8.37 4.01
CA ASP A 261 -1.15 -7.60 4.61
C ASP A 261 -2.32 -7.38 3.64
N PHE A 262 -2.89 -8.49 3.16
CA PHE A 262 -4.01 -8.53 2.20
C PHE A 262 -5.39 -8.26 2.82
N GLY A 263 -5.47 -7.90 4.11
CA GLY A 263 -6.75 -7.69 4.81
C GLY A 263 -7.57 -6.50 4.33
N ASN A 264 -7.01 -5.64 3.47
CA ASN A 264 -7.72 -4.52 2.84
C ASN A 264 -8.02 -4.76 1.35
N MET A 265 -7.87 -5.99 0.86
CA MET A 265 -8.18 -6.29 -0.54
C MET A 265 -9.62 -5.92 -0.87
N VAL A 266 -9.82 -5.26 -2.01
CA VAL A 266 -11.12 -4.77 -2.46
C VAL A 266 -11.14 -4.74 -3.97
N VAL A 267 -12.31 -4.88 -4.58
CA VAL A 267 -12.45 -4.69 -6.03
C VAL A 267 -12.45 -3.19 -6.34
N GLY A 268 -11.67 -2.79 -7.33
CA GLY A 268 -11.54 -1.38 -7.72
C GLY A 268 -10.79 -1.21 -9.03
N ILE A 269 -10.29 -0.01 -9.27
CA ILE A 269 -9.61 0.36 -10.51
C ILE A 269 -8.09 0.21 -10.35
N ASP A 270 -7.47 -0.50 -11.28
CA ASP A 270 -6.04 -0.79 -11.26
C ASP A 270 -5.15 0.47 -11.18
N TYR A 271 -5.51 1.52 -11.93
CA TYR A 271 -4.86 2.84 -11.90
C TYR A 271 -4.90 3.51 -10.52
N GLU A 272 -5.91 3.24 -9.71
CA GLU A 272 -6.04 3.82 -8.35
C GLU A 272 -4.92 3.29 -7.45
N GLU A 273 -4.69 1.98 -7.44
CA GLU A 273 -3.66 1.37 -6.60
C GLU A 273 -2.24 1.77 -7.04
N VAL A 274 -2.00 1.89 -8.35
CA VAL A 274 -0.74 2.44 -8.88
C VAL A 274 -0.55 3.88 -8.39
N GLY A 275 -1.53 4.76 -8.60
CA GLY A 275 -1.45 6.16 -8.16
C GLY A 275 -1.23 6.28 -6.64
N ARG A 276 -1.90 5.43 -5.86
CA ARG A 276 -1.70 5.31 -4.41
C ARG A 276 -0.27 4.92 -4.06
N MET A 277 0.28 3.87 -4.66
CA MET A 277 1.66 3.41 -4.38
C MET A 277 2.69 4.51 -4.69
N LEU A 278 2.55 5.22 -5.81
CA LEU A 278 3.42 6.35 -6.16
C LEU A 278 3.37 7.47 -5.12
N ALA A 279 2.18 7.77 -4.59
CA ALA A 279 2.04 8.73 -3.51
C ALA A 279 2.64 8.20 -2.20
N GLU A 280 2.51 6.91 -1.87
CA GLU A 280 3.16 6.33 -0.68
C GLU A 280 4.70 6.41 -0.77
N ILE A 281 5.29 6.15 -1.94
CA ILE A 281 6.75 6.34 -2.17
C ILE A 281 7.15 7.77 -1.81
N LYS A 282 6.40 8.76 -2.30
CA LYS A 282 6.66 10.18 -2.04
C LYS A 282 6.48 10.54 -0.56
N LEU A 283 5.58 9.83 0.13
CA LEU A 283 5.15 10.15 1.48
C LEU A 283 5.97 9.51 2.60
N ILE A 284 6.82 8.53 2.34
CA ILE A 284 7.61 7.84 3.38
C ILE A 284 8.37 8.84 4.27
N TYR A 285 8.85 9.94 3.71
CA TYR A 285 9.65 10.93 4.44
C TYR A 285 8.97 12.27 4.64
N PHE A 286 7.68 12.36 4.37
CA PHE A 286 6.97 13.59 4.67
C PHE A 286 7.11 13.90 6.18
N GLY A 287 7.72 15.03 6.53
CA GLY A 287 8.01 15.42 7.92
C GLY A 287 9.35 14.97 8.50
N ALA A 288 10.22 14.30 7.74
CA ALA A 288 11.62 14.09 8.12
C ALA A 288 12.51 15.27 7.65
N THR A 289 13.70 15.39 8.24
CA THR A 289 14.68 16.49 8.04
C THR A 289 14.97 16.79 6.57
N PRO A 290 15.35 18.04 6.20
CA PRO A 290 15.65 18.42 4.82
C PRO A 290 16.64 17.44 4.17
N PHE A 291 16.18 16.80 3.10
CA PHE A 291 16.82 15.62 2.53
C PHE A 291 18.00 15.96 1.62
N LYS A 292 18.97 15.04 1.58
CA LYS A 292 20.20 15.15 0.79
C LYS A 292 20.11 14.57 -0.63
N HIS A 293 19.00 13.90 -1.00
CA HIS A 293 18.74 13.30 -2.31
C HIS A 293 17.24 13.42 -2.68
N SER A 294 16.88 14.52 -3.34
CA SER A 294 15.48 14.85 -3.68
C SER A 294 14.94 14.10 -4.90
N GLU A 295 15.86 13.60 -5.73
CA GLU A 295 15.65 12.87 -6.98
C GLU A 295 15.25 11.41 -6.77
N LEU A 296 15.59 10.83 -5.61
CA LEU A 296 15.38 9.41 -5.33
C LEU A 296 13.89 9.03 -5.46
N ASP A 297 12.98 9.81 -4.89
CA ASP A 297 11.54 9.49 -4.92
C ASP A 297 11.04 9.40 -6.37
N THR A 298 11.41 10.37 -7.21
CA THR A 298 11.00 10.42 -8.64
C THR A 298 11.55 9.23 -9.39
N PHE A 299 12.84 8.90 -9.17
CA PHE A 299 13.48 7.75 -9.79
C PHE A 299 12.79 6.42 -9.41
N LEU A 300 12.43 6.24 -8.14
CA LEU A 300 11.74 5.03 -7.67
C LEU A 300 10.31 4.94 -8.18
N GLN A 301 9.60 6.08 -8.25
CA GLN A 301 8.28 6.15 -8.87
C GLN A 301 8.34 5.72 -10.34
N ASN A 302 9.26 6.28 -11.13
CA ASN A 302 9.42 5.90 -12.54
C ASN A 302 9.83 4.43 -12.70
N SER A 303 10.72 3.93 -11.84
CA SER A 303 11.09 2.51 -11.82
C SER A 303 9.87 1.61 -11.59
N PHE A 304 8.98 1.98 -10.65
CA PHE A 304 7.74 1.25 -10.39
C PHE A 304 6.78 1.29 -11.58
N VAL A 305 6.56 2.46 -12.17
CA VAL A 305 5.71 2.64 -13.37
C VAL A 305 6.25 1.81 -14.53
N LYS A 306 7.57 1.82 -14.76
CA LYS A 306 8.23 0.96 -15.75
C LYS A 306 7.97 -0.51 -15.50
N GLY A 307 7.97 -0.92 -14.24
CA GLY A 307 7.60 -2.28 -13.85
C GLY A 307 6.17 -2.65 -14.24
N TYR A 308 5.23 -1.73 -13.98
CA TYR A 308 3.80 -2.00 -14.17
C TYR A 308 3.36 -1.88 -15.64
N PHE A 309 3.75 -0.79 -16.33
CA PHE A 309 3.32 -0.49 -17.69
C PHE A 309 4.35 -0.82 -18.78
N GLY A 310 5.58 -1.20 -18.42
CA GLY A 310 6.68 -1.36 -19.37
C GLY A 310 7.34 -0.05 -19.83
N THR A 311 6.85 1.10 -19.36
CA THR A 311 7.37 2.44 -19.70
C THR A 311 7.52 3.32 -18.45
N GLU A 312 8.43 4.29 -18.49
CA GLU A 312 8.59 5.28 -17.42
C GLU A 312 7.53 6.40 -17.49
N GLU A 313 6.77 6.48 -18.59
CA GLU A 313 5.70 7.47 -18.77
C GLU A 313 4.46 7.10 -17.93
N TRP A 314 3.94 8.06 -17.19
CA TRP A 314 2.77 7.84 -16.34
C TRP A 314 1.50 8.06 -17.15
N PRO A 315 0.59 7.07 -17.23
CA PRO A 315 -0.71 7.29 -17.85
C PRO A 315 -1.47 8.44 -17.17
N PRO A 316 -2.25 9.26 -17.91
CA PRO A 316 -2.99 10.39 -17.33
C PRO A 316 -3.90 10.00 -16.16
N LEU A 317 -4.54 8.82 -16.22
CA LEU A 317 -5.37 8.28 -15.14
C LEU A 317 -4.55 8.01 -13.87
N VAL A 318 -3.33 7.48 -13.98
CA VAL A 318 -2.43 7.27 -12.83
C VAL A 318 -2.04 8.60 -12.19
N GLN A 319 -1.70 9.61 -13.01
CA GLN A 319 -1.36 10.95 -12.50
C GLN A 319 -2.55 11.57 -11.76
N PHE A 320 -3.76 11.40 -12.29
CA PHE A 320 -4.98 11.85 -11.63
C PHE A 320 -5.20 11.17 -10.28
N TYR A 321 -5.13 9.83 -10.23
CA TYR A 321 -5.29 9.07 -8.98
C TYR A 321 -4.16 9.35 -7.97
N TYR A 322 -2.94 9.60 -8.43
CA TYR A 322 -1.83 10.09 -7.59
C TYR A 322 -2.20 11.39 -6.87
N VAL A 323 -2.75 12.37 -7.59
CA VAL A 323 -3.21 13.63 -6.99
C VAL A 323 -4.37 13.40 -6.03
N SER A 324 -5.38 12.62 -6.42
CA SER A 324 -6.51 12.27 -5.55
C SER A 324 -6.06 11.64 -4.22
N TRP A 325 -5.06 10.74 -4.29
CA TRP A 325 -4.51 10.13 -3.09
C TRP A 325 -3.68 11.11 -2.25
N LEU A 326 -2.91 12.02 -2.86
CA LEU A 326 -2.25 13.10 -2.14
C LEU A 326 -3.26 13.98 -1.40
N THR A 327 -4.39 14.35 -2.01
CA THR A 327 -5.48 15.08 -1.35
C THR A 327 -6.03 14.31 -0.14
N THR A 328 -6.27 13.01 -0.32
CA THR A 328 -6.72 12.11 0.76
C THR A 328 -5.72 12.07 1.92
N LYS A 329 -4.41 12.02 1.61
CA LYS A 329 -3.33 11.99 2.60
C LYS A 329 -3.15 13.33 3.30
N TRP A 330 -3.36 14.43 2.60
CA TRP A 330 -3.35 15.77 3.17
C TRP A 330 -4.45 15.89 4.23
N LEU A 331 -5.69 15.56 3.87
CA LEU A 331 -6.82 15.59 4.80
C LEU A 331 -6.59 14.68 6.02
N ARG A 332 -6.18 13.43 5.77
CA ARG A 332 -5.89 12.47 6.85
C ARG A 332 -4.83 12.99 7.82
N ARG A 333 -3.85 13.78 7.37
CA ARG A 333 -2.81 14.34 8.24
C ARG A 333 -3.29 15.54 9.04
N LEU A 334 -4.16 16.37 8.47
CA LEU A 334 -4.77 17.46 9.23
C LEU A 334 -5.70 16.92 10.33
N HIS A 335 -6.45 15.84 10.05
CA HIS A 335 -7.33 15.18 11.02
C HIS A 335 -6.57 14.33 12.05
N LYS A 336 -5.61 13.53 11.60
CA LYS A 336 -4.81 12.68 12.49
C LYS A 336 -3.62 13.48 12.98
N HIS A 337 -3.69 14.00 14.21
CA HIS A 337 -2.59 14.65 14.96
C HIS A 337 -1.33 13.77 15.19
N LYS A 338 -1.09 12.76 14.35
CA LYS A 338 -0.05 11.74 14.52
C LYS A 338 1.38 12.28 14.40
N TRP A 339 1.63 13.52 13.95
CA TRP A 339 2.98 14.11 14.08
C TRP A 339 3.39 14.36 15.54
N LEU A 340 2.42 14.46 16.46
CA LEU A 340 2.68 14.52 17.91
C LEU A 340 3.19 13.18 18.47
N ARG A 341 3.26 12.11 17.64
CA ARG A 341 3.85 10.82 18.04
C ARG A 341 5.37 10.78 17.87
N ASN A 342 5.99 11.79 17.25
CA ASN A 342 7.43 11.93 17.34
C ASN A 342 7.79 12.17 18.82
N PRO A 343 8.60 11.32 19.47
CA PRO A 343 8.91 11.45 20.90
C PRO A 343 9.45 12.84 21.28
N ILE A 344 10.14 13.50 20.35
CA ILE A 344 10.66 14.86 20.51
C ILE A 344 9.50 15.86 20.58
N VAL A 345 8.57 15.79 19.62
CA VAL A 345 7.39 16.67 19.56
C VAL A 345 6.42 16.37 20.70
N LYS A 346 6.35 15.12 21.17
CA LYS A 346 5.52 14.68 22.30
C LYS A 346 6.00 15.26 23.63
N LYS A 347 7.33 15.30 23.86
CA LYS A 347 7.92 16.03 25.00
C LYS A 347 7.63 17.53 24.92
N SER A 348 7.47 18.06 23.71
CA SER A 348 7.12 19.45 23.46
C SER A 348 5.61 19.68 23.31
N GLU A 349 4.74 18.69 23.52
CA GLU A 349 3.31 18.77 23.15
C GLU A 349 2.57 19.86 23.94
N PHE A 350 3.00 20.10 25.18
CA PHE A 350 2.55 21.24 26.00
C PHE A 350 2.94 22.58 25.38
N VAL A 351 4.20 22.73 24.94
CA VAL A 351 4.72 23.94 24.27
C VAL A 351 4.08 24.14 22.88
N VAL A 352 3.86 23.06 22.14
CA VAL A 352 3.24 23.08 20.80
C VAL A 352 1.77 23.51 20.86
N LYS A 353 1.05 23.09 21.92
CA LYS A 353 -0.32 23.55 22.18
C LYS A 353 -0.36 24.98 22.70
N ALA A 354 0.54 25.36 23.62
CA ALA A 354 0.58 26.69 24.21
C ALA A 354 0.97 27.81 23.21
N LEU A 355 1.73 27.49 22.17
CA LEU A 355 2.27 28.48 21.23
C LEU A 355 1.63 28.49 19.83
N ALA A 356 0.47 27.85 19.62
CA ALA A 356 -0.16 27.70 18.31
C ALA A 356 0.77 27.11 17.21
N VAL A 357 1.84 26.40 17.59
CA VAL A 357 2.85 25.82 16.69
C VAL A 357 2.22 24.81 15.72
N LYS A 358 1.09 24.22 16.08
CA LYS A 358 0.26 23.39 15.19
C LYS A 358 -0.12 24.14 13.91
N ASP A 359 -0.70 25.32 14.06
CA ASP A 359 -1.19 26.10 12.91
C ASP A 359 -0.02 26.62 12.10
N VAL A 360 1.10 26.94 12.76
CA VAL A 360 2.35 27.28 12.10
C VAL A 360 2.85 26.11 11.25
N VAL A 361 3.10 24.92 11.80
CA VAL A 361 3.58 23.74 11.04
C VAL A 361 2.63 23.37 9.89
N ASN A 362 1.33 23.46 10.12
CA ASN A 362 0.33 23.22 9.08
C ASN A 362 0.41 24.21 7.93
N LYS A 363 0.54 25.50 8.24
CA LYS A 363 0.56 26.59 7.26
C LYS A 363 1.93 26.73 6.57
N THR A 364 3.02 26.46 7.27
CA THR A 364 4.38 26.74 6.78
C THR A 364 5.09 25.54 6.16
N TYR A 365 4.69 24.31 6.50
CA TYR A 365 5.36 23.11 6.01
C TYR A 365 4.39 22.14 5.30
N ILE A 366 3.33 21.73 5.97
CA ILE A 366 2.47 20.64 5.49
C ILE A 366 1.67 21.06 4.26
N THR A 367 0.94 22.18 4.38
CA THR A 367 0.13 22.71 3.29
C THR A 367 0.97 23.09 2.08
N PRO A 368 2.08 23.85 2.21
CA PRO A 368 2.94 24.17 1.06
C PRO A 368 3.53 22.94 0.37
N TRP A 369 3.93 21.92 1.13
CA TRP A 369 4.49 20.70 0.55
C TRP A 369 3.46 19.93 -0.29
N PHE A 370 2.24 19.75 0.24
CA PHE A 370 1.16 19.08 -0.50
C PHE A 370 0.75 19.89 -1.72
N TYR A 371 0.63 21.21 -1.56
CA TYR A 371 0.36 22.14 -2.65
C TYR A 371 1.40 21.98 -3.77
N ALA A 372 2.69 22.13 -3.47
CA ALA A 372 3.76 22.02 -4.46
C ALA A 372 3.79 20.66 -5.16
N SER A 373 3.59 19.57 -4.41
CA SER A 373 3.58 18.21 -4.95
C SER A 373 2.41 17.96 -5.90
N MET A 374 1.20 18.40 -5.53
CA MET A 374 0.02 18.26 -6.38
C MET A 374 0.12 19.16 -7.61
N LYS A 375 0.58 20.42 -7.46
CA LYS A 375 0.77 21.34 -8.59
C LYS A 375 1.72 20.75 -9.63
N LYS A 376 2.88 20.25 -9.20
CA LYS A 376 3.85 19.62 -10.10
C LYS A 376 3.23 18.48 -10.91
N ALA A 377 2.41 17.64 -10.28
CA ALA A 377 1.75 16.53 -10.97
C ALA A 377 0.67 17.01 -11.95
N LEU A 378 -0.15 17.99 -11.57
CA LEU A 378 -1.20 18.53 -12.44
C LEU A 378 -0.63 19.27 -13.66
N ASP A 379 0.47 20.00 -13.49
CA ASP A 379 1.16 20.68 -14.59
C ASP A 379 1.67 19.70 -15.65
N VAL A 380 2.03 18.47 -15.27
CA VAL A 380 2.42 17.40 -16.22
C VAL A 380 1.21 16.90 -17.00
N VAL A 381 0.06 16.68 -16.32
CA VAL A 381 -1.18 16.27 -16.98
C VAL A 381 -1.64 17.31 -17.99
N ASP A 382 -1.61 18.59 -17.64
CA ASP A 382 -2.07 19.66 -18.53
C ASP A 382 -1.16 19.81 -19.76
N LYS A 383 0.15 19.65 -19.61
CA LYS A 383 1.08 19.61 -20.74
C LYS A 383 0.82 18.43 -21.67
N ALA A 384 0.48 17.26 -21.12
CA ALA A 384 0.13 16.10 -21.94
C ALA A 384 -1.15 16.34 -22.76
N LYS A 385 -2.13 17.07 -22.22
CA LYS A 385 -3.35 17.47 -22.93
C LYS A 385 -3.09 18.45 -24.06
N SER A 386 -2.23 19.45 -23.85
CA SER A 386 -1.89 20.40 -24.91
C SER A 386 -1.22 19.69 -26.08
N ASN A 387 -0.36 18.71 -25.79
CA ASN A 387 0.37 17.97 -26.81
C ASN A 387 -0.52 16.96 -27.56
N SER A 388 -1.48 16.32 -26.88
CA SER A 388 -2.39 15.37 -27.53
C SER A 388 -3.37 16.06 -28.49
N LYS A 389 -3.78 17.30 -28.20
CA LYS A 389 -4.54 18.13 -29.15
C LYS A 389 -3.71 18.46 -30.40
N SER A 390 -2.42 18.75 -30.25
CA SER A 390 -1.52 18.98 -31.39
C SER A 390 -1.28 17.72 -32.23
N LEU A 391 -1.21 16.54 -31.60
CA LEU A 391 -1.09 15.25 -32.29
C LEU A 391 -2.38 14.85 -33.02
N LEU A 392 -3.56 15.11 -32.45
CA LEU A 392 -4.85 14.92 -33.14
C LEU A 392 -5.04 15.90 -34.30
N LEU A 393 -4.56 17.15 -34.18
CA LEU A 393 -4.56 18.14 -35.27
C LEU A 393 -3.58 17.78 -36.39
N LEU A 394 -2.42 17.20 -36.08
CA LEU A 394 -1.51 16.67 -37.08
C LEU A 394 -2.11 15.45 -37.80
N LEU A 395 -2.71 14.50 -37.07
CA LEU A 395 -3.34 13.33 -37.69
C LEU A 395 -4.58 13.68 -38.53
N HIS A 396 -5.31 14.76 -38.21
CA HIS A 396 -6.41 15.24 -39.07
C HIS A 396 -5.93 16.13 -40.24
N GLY A 397 -4.69 16.63 -40.21
CA GLY A 397 -4.10 17.46 -41.26
C GLY A 397 -3.26 16.69 -42.29
N THR A 398 -2.75 15.49 -41.97
CA THR A 398 -1.86 14.72 -42.87
C THR A 398 -2.34 13.33 -43.26
N LEU A 399 -3.46 12.80 -42.73
CA LEU A 399 -3.95 11.45 -43.08
C LEU A 399 -5.24 11.42 -43.92
N LEU A 400 -5.72 12.54 -44.47
CA LEU A 400 -6.87 12.53 -45.38
C LEU A 400 -6.60 12.23 -46.88
N PRO A 401 -5.36 12.12 -47.41
CA PRO A 401 -5.19 11.62 -48.79
C PRO A 401 -4.79 10.14 -48.92
N LEU A 402 -4.42 9.43 -47.84
CA LEU A 402 -3.82 8.09 -47.96
C LEU A 402 -4.79 6.90 -47.81
N ILE A 403 -6.10 7.15 -47.76
CA ILE A 403 -7.13 6.09 -47.69
C ILE A 403 -7.98 6.00 -48.98
N LEU A 404 -7.68 6.79 -50.02
CA LEU A 404 -8.39 6.73 -51.30
C LEU A 404 -7.65 5.96 -52.42
N ASP A 405 -6.50 5.34 -52.17
CA ASP A 405 -5.66 4.72 -53.23
C ASP A 405 -5.48 3.19 -53.09
N ALA A 406 -6.38 2.51 -52.36
CA ALA A 406 -6.40 1.04 -52.25
C ALA A 406 -7.65 0.42 -52.91
N GLY A 407 -8.21 1.11 -53.91
CA GLY A 407 -9.49 0.78 -54.55
C GLY A 407 -9.39 0.36 -56.01
N GLU A 408 -8.26 -0.15 -56.50
CA GLU A 408 -8.16 -0.75 -57.84
C GLU A 408 -7.13 -1.88 -57.85
N PHE A 409 -7.55 -3.11 -57.53
CA PHE A 409 -6.89 -4.35 -58.00
C PHE A 409 -7.76 -5.58 -57.64
N LEU A 410 -8.97 -5.63 -58.19
CA LEU A 410 -9.74 -6.87 -58.36
C LEU A 410 -10.76 -6.68 -59.50
N LEU A 411 -10.29 -6.84 -60.74
CA LEU A 411 -11.05 -7.36 -61.89
C LEU A 411 -10.08 -8.10 -62.80
#